data_AF-A0A936VAL1-F1
#
_entry.id   AF-A0A936VAL1-F1
#
_cell.length_a   1.000
_cell.length_b   1.000
_cell.length_c   1.000
_cell.angle_alpha   90.00
_cell.angle_beta   90.00
_cell.angle_gamma   90.00
#
_symmetry.space_group_name_H-M   'P 1'
#
loop_
_entity.id
_entity.type
_entity.pdbx_description
1 polymer ?
#
loop_
_entity_poly.entity_id
_entity_poly.type
_entity_poly.pdbx_seq_one_letter_code
_entity_poly.pdbx_strand_id
1 'polypeptide(L)'
;MVSSSVTYGTIQLLPDGQLVILMADHQTAGGYPRIAHIIAHDLPVAAQLGGGAKLCFHLVGIEEAESLRQQIEHELSLFRIGCRLRRRV
;
A
#
# COMPACT_ATOMS: atom_id res chain seq x y z
N MET A 1 20.68 -4.35 -11.04
CA MET A 1 20.14 -3.05 -11.47
C MET A 1 20.91 -1.94 -10.77
N VAL A 2 20.98 -0.73 -11.36
CA VAL A 2 21.45 0.45 -10.62
C VAL A 2 20.42 0.79 -9.55
N SER A 3 20.89 1.14 -8.35
CA SER A 3 20.01 1.50 -7.23
C SER A 3 19.09 2.66 -7.63
N SER A 4 17.81 2.55 -7.29
CA SER A 4 16.80 3.57 -7.61
C SER A 4 15.79 3.72 -6.49
N SER A 5 15.08 4.85 -6.47
CA SER A 5 14.11 5.15 -5.42
C SER A 5 13.00 4.09 -5.36
N VAL A 6 12.61 3.73 -4.14
CA VAL A 6 11.47 2.84 -3.88
C VAL A 6 10.55 3.51 -2.89
N THR A 7 9.27 3.11 -2.91
CA THR A 7 8.22 3.71 -2.09
C THR A 7 7.38 2.64 -1.40
N TYR A 8 6.64 3.05 -0.38
CA TYR A 8 5.71 2.22 0.37
C TYR A 8 4.71 1.57 -0.59
N GLY A 9 4.64 0.23 -0.58
CA GLY A 9 3.81 -0.56 -1.50
C GLY A 9 4.53 -1.13 -2.72
N THR A 10 5.81 -0.79 -2.94
CA THR A 10 6.59 -1.37 -4.05
C THR A 10 6.74 -2.88 -3.88
N ILE A 11 6.52 -3.64 -4.95
CA ILE A 11 6.75 -5.10 -4.98
C ILE A 11 8.06 -5.39 -5.71
N GLN A 12 9.03 -5.96 -5.00
CA GLN A 12 10.33 -6.33 -5.52
C GLN A 12 10.44 -7.84 -5.75
N LEU A 13 11.12 -8.22 -6.83
CA LEU A 13 11.52 -9.61 -7.10
C LEU A 13 12.96 -9.84 -6.63
N LEU A 14 13.13 -10.75 -5.68
CA LEU A 14 14.44 -11.16 -5.16
C LEU A 14 15.14 -12.15 -6.09
N PRO A 15 16.46 -12.37 -5.94
CA PRO A 15 17.23 -13.30 -6.79
C PRO A 15 16.79 -14.76 -6.70
N ASP A 16 16.16 -15.16 -5.59
CA ASP A 16 15.61 -16.49 -5.36
C ASP A 16 14.17 -16.65 -5.89
N GLY A 17 13.63 -15.62 -6.54
CA GLY A 17 12.28 -15.62 -7.11
C GLY A 17 11.18 -15.21 -6.15
N GLN A 18 11.50 -14.89 -4.89
CA GLN A 18 10.49 -14.44 -3.93
C GLN A 18 10.08 -12.99 -4.16
N LEU A 19 8.82 -12.69 -3.84
CA LEU A 19 8.29 -11.33 -3.87
C LEU A 19 8.28 -10.71 -2.49
N VAL A 20 8.73 -9.46 -2.39
CA VAL A 20 8.68 -8.67 -1.16
C VAL A 20 7.89 -7.39 -1.42
N ILE A 21 6.91 -7.14 -0.55
CA ILE A 21 6.18 -5.87 -0.49
C ILE A 21 6.92 -4.96 0.49
N LEU A 22 7.33 -3.78 0.03
CA LEU A 22 8.00 -2.80 0.87
C LEU A 22 6.98 -2.05 1.74
N MET A 23 7.04 -2.26 3.06
CA MET A 23 6.11 -1.67 4.04
C MET A 23 6.65 -0.34 4.62
N ALA A 24 5.97 0.23 5.62
CA ALA A 24 6.25 1.59 6.12
C ALA A 24 7.73 1.87 6.46
N ASP A 25 8.46 0.86 6.95
CA ASP A 25 9.87 0.98 7.35
C ASP A 25 10.85 0.57 6.23
N HIS A 26 10.42 0.70 4.97
CA HIS A 26 11.26 0.34 3.84
C HIS A 26 12.46 1.29 3.66
N GLN A 27 13.55 0.74 3.14
CA GLN A 27 14.70 1.49 2.61
C GLN A 27 14.30 2.49 1.51
N THR A 28 14.96 3.64 1.40
CA THR A 28 14.62 4.67 0.40
C THR A 28 15.06 4.34 -1.03
N ALA A 29 16.05 3.45 -1.19
CA ALA A 29 16.58 3.01 -2.47
C ALA A 29 16.72 1.49 -2.52
N GLY A 30 16.42 0.89 -3.68
CA GLY A 30 16.47 -0.55 -3.90
C GLY A 30 17.20 -0.95 -5.18
N GLY A 31 17.90 -2.08 -5.12
CA GLY A 31 18.65 -2.66 -6.24
C GLY A 31 17.91 -3.77 -7.00
N TYR A 32 16.73 -4.18 -6.53
CA TYR A 32 15.94 -5.27 -7.11
C TYR A 32 14.89 -4.75 -8.10
N PRO A 33 14.55 -5.55 -9.14
CA PRO A 33 13.47 -5.24 -10.06
C PRO A 33 12.15 -4.98 -9.32
N ARG A 34 11.44 -3.93 -9.73
CA ARG A 34 10.10 -3.60 -9.25
C ARG A 34 9.11 -4.15 -10.25
N ILE A 35 8.30 -5.11 -9.85
CA ILE A 35 7.37 -5.79 -10.76
C ILE A 35 5.96 -5.20 -10.72
N ALA A 36 5.58 -4.57 -9.61
CA ALA A 36 4.26 -4.01 -9.36
C ALA A 36 4.28 -3.06 -8.15
N HIS A 37 3.14 -2.43 -7.87
CA HIS A 37 2.94 -1.54 -6.73
C HIS A 37 1.53 -1.75 -6.17
N ILE A 38 1.40 -1.88 -4.85
CA ILE A 38 0.10 -1.97 -4.17
C ILE A 38 -0.50 -0.57 -4.08
N ILE A 39 -1.78 -0.43 -4.46
CA ILE A 39 -2.49 0.84 -4.37
C ILE A 39 -2.61 1.31 -2.92
N ALA A 40 -2.65 2.62 -2.72
CA ALA A 40 -2.67 3.19 -1.36
C ALA A 40 -3.86 2.70 -0.52
N HIS A 41 -4.99 2.42 -1.16
CA HIS A 41 -6.21 1.90 -0.53
C HIS A 41 -6.01 0.53 0.14
N ASP A 42 -5.19 -0.35 -0.46
CA ASP A 42 -5.02 -1.74 -0.02
C ASP A 42 -3.85 -1.93 0.96
N LEU A 43 -2.96 -0.95 1.08
CA LEU A 43 -1.80 -1.02 1.97
C LEU A 43 -2.14 -1.30 3.44
N PRO A 44 -3.20 -0.70 4.03
CA PRO A 44 -3.62 -1.06 5.39
C PRO A 44 -4.03 -2.53 5.51
N VAL A 45 -4.66 -3.11 4.49
CA VAL A 45 -5.04 -4.54 4.48
C VAL A 45 -3.79 -5.41 4.43
N ALA A 46 -2.84 -5.08 3.56
CA ALA A 46 -1.56 -5.80 3.48
C ALA A 46 -0.78 -5.77 4.81
N ALA A 47 -0.84 -4.65 5.54
CA ALA A 47 -0.18 -4.50 6.84
C ALA A 47 -0.78 -5.37 7.97
N GLN A 48 -2.02 -5.86 7.81
CA GLN A 48 -2.67 -6.74 8.80
C GLN A 48 -2.42 -8.24 8.54
N LEU A 49 -1.71 -8.60 7.47
CA LEU A 49 -1.47 -9.99 7.12
C LEU A 49 -0.47 -10.64 8.09
N GLY A 50 -0.88 -11.77 8.67
CA GLY A 50 0.00 -12.61 9.48
C GLY A 50 0.90 -13.51 8.64
N GLY A 51 1.94 -14.07 9.27
CA GLY A 51 2.81 -15.07 8.64
C GLY A 51 2.00 -16.26 8.12
N GLY A 52 2.26 -16.67 6.88
CA GLY A 52 1.54 -17.76 6.21
C GLY A 52 0.18 -17.38 5.62
N ALA A 53 -0.24 -16.12 5.70
CA ALA A 53 -1.43 -15.64 5.00
C ALA A 53 -1.29 -15.85 3.49
N LYS A 54 -2.38 -16.26 2.84
CA LYS A 54 -2.45 -16.36 1.38
C LYS A 54 -2.86 -15.01 0.81
N LEU A 55 -2.24 -14.63 -0.29
CA LEU A 55 -2.53 -13.39 -0.99
C LEU A 55 -2.60 -13.64 -2.50
N CYS A 56 -3.56 -12.98 -3.14
CA CYS A 56 -3.72 -12.97 -4.59
C CYS A 56 -3.74 -11.50 -5.05
N PHE A 57 -3.01 -11.20 -6.12
CA PHE A 57 -3.00 -9.86 -6.70
C PHE A 57 -4.04 -9.75 -7.81
N HIS A 58 -4.69 -8.59 -7.90
CA HIS A 58 -5.50 -8.19 -9.03
C HIS A 58 -4.90 -6.95 -9.67
N LEU A 59 -4.85 -6.93 -11.00
CA LEU A 59 -4.39 -5.73 -11.73
C LEU A 59 -5.54 -4.74 -11.79
N VAL A 60 -5.25 -3.51 -11.37
CA VAL A 60 -6.18 -2.39 -11.38
C VAL A 60 -5.65 -1.27 -12.26
N GLY A 61 -6.56 -0.53 -12.89
CA GLY A 61 -6.22 0.67 -13.65
C GLY A 61 -5.78 1.82 -12.73
N ILE A 62 -5.10 2.81 -13.29
CA ILE A 62 -4.70 4.01 -12.53
C ILE A 62 -5.95 4.78 -12.08
N GLU A 63 -6.94 4.91 -12.96
CA GLU A 63 -8.20 5.62 -12.69
C GLU A 63 -8.99 4.94 -11.56
N GLU A 64 -9.02 3.61 -11.53
CA GLU A 64 -9.64 2.83 -10.46
C GLU A 64 -8.89 3.02 -9.14
N ALA A 65 -7.56 2.93 -9.16
CA ALA A 65 -6.72 3.15 -7.97
C ALA A 65 -6.90 4.56 -7.39
N GLU A 66 -6.99 5.59 -8.23
CA GLU A 66 -7.24 6.96 -7.81
C GLU A 66 -8.64 7.15 -7.24
N SER A 67 -9.66 6.55 -7.87
CA SER A 67 -11.04 6.57 -7.37
C SER A 67 -11.14 5.95 -5.96
N LEU A 68 -10.56 4.77 -5.76
CA LEU A 68 -10.53 4.09 -4.45
C LEU A 68 -9.77 4.91 -3.39
N ARG A 69 -8.70 5.61 -3.78
CA ARG A 69 -7.97 6.53 -2.88
C ARG A 69 -8.85 7.72 -2.47
N GLN A 70 -9.56 8.32 -3.41
CA GLN A 70 -10.46 9.46 -3.12
C GLN A 70 -11.63 9.05 -2.22
N GLN A 71 -12.18 7.85 -2.43
CA GLN A 71 -13.26 7.30 -1.60
C GLN A 71 -12.83 7.15 -0.14
N ILE A 72 -11.68 6.51 0.13
CA ILE A 72 -11.21 6.33 1.50
C ILE A 72 -10.83 7.68 2.16
N GLU A 73 -10.28 8.63 1.40
CA GLU A 73 -10.01 9.99 1.90
C GLU A 73 -11.29 10.72 2.32
N HIS A 74 -12.36 10.57 1.52
CA HIS A 74 -13.66 11.14 1.84
C HIS A 74 -14.26 10.52 3.11
N GLU A 75 -14.25 9.19 3.22
CA GLU A 75 -14.76 8.47 4.39
C GLU A 75 -14.00 8.85 5.67
N LEU A 76 -12.66 8.87 5.62
CA LEU A 76 -11.83 9.29 6.75
C LEU A 76 -12.08 10.75 7.14
N SER A 77 -12.35 11.63 6.17
CA SER A 77 -12.72 13.02 6.44
C SER A 77 -14.03 13.11 7.23
N LEU A 78 -15.07 12.40 6.79
CA LEU A 78 -16.35 12.34 7.50
C LEU A 78 -16.20 11.74 8.91
N PHE A 79 -15.45 10.64 9.03
CA PHE A 79 -15.18 10.01 10.31
C PHE A 79 -14.47 10.95 11.30
N ARG A 80 -13.49 11.72 10.82
CA ARG A 80 -12.78 12.74 11.61
C ARG A 80 -13.73 13.83 12.13
N ILE A 81 -14.68 14.27 11.31
CA ILE A 81 -15.71 15.24 11.72
C ILE A 81 -16.58 14.63 12.82
N GLY A 82 -17.08 13.41 12.63
CA GLY A 82 -17.90 12.70 13.62
C GLY A 82 -17.19 12.55 14.98
N CYS A 83 -15.92 12.13 14.97
CA CYS A 83 -15.11 12.02 16.19
C CYS A 83 -14.94 13.37 16.91
N ARG A 84 -14.80 14.47 16.16
CA ARG A 84 -14.67 15.81 16.71
C ARG A 84 -15.97 16.32 17.34
N LEU A 85 -17.11 16.04 16.72
CA LEU A 85 -18.43 16.43 17.25
C LEU A 85 -18.78 15.64 18.52
N ARG A 86 -18.45 14.34 18.57
CA ARG A 86 -18.69 13.50 19.76
C ARG A 86 -17.86 13.92 20.99
N ARG A 87 -16.67 14.48 20.80
CA ARG A 87 -15.80 14.96 21.91
C ARG A 87 -16.24 16.30 22.54
N ARG A 88 -17.25 16.97 21.97
CA ARG A 88 -17.78 18.25 22.48
C ARG A 88 -19.07 18.10 23.31
N VAL A 89 -19.54 16.87 23.50
CA VAL A 89 -20.64 16.49 24.40
C VAL A 89 -20.03 15.73 25.56
#